data_AF-A0A9W6YXF8-F1
#
_entry.id   AF-A0A9W6YXF8-F1
#
_cell.length_a   1.000
_cell.length_b   1.000
_cell.length_c   1.000
_cell.angle_alpha   90.00
_cell.angle_beta   90.00
_cell.angle_gamma   90.00
#
_symmetry.space_group_name_H-M   'P 1'
#
loop_
_entity.id
_entity.type
_entity.pdbx_description
1 polymer ?
#
loop_
_entity_poly.entity_id
_entity_poly.type
_entity_poly.pdbx_seq_one_letter_code
_entity_poly.pdbx_strand_id
1 'polypeptide(L)'
;MARHRRKEKIEKEPPKQITFNKPIVSSYSKPLASKEVVERLFELHKELSSLESLEDTSELKPIIKDLTNAKLIESSNVGVQSLVLCCVTDVLRLFAPNCPFNSTQLTKIFNLVCRNLKLVHKSSNSFQDQQVEYLNILSTSNSVVLICETENSTELIDTFFQVGFSFDASNSDDDARFLEPIVNCFNSIVASANSLSSKTLNLIFYSPLFDTVSAFLINENTAKFSRSLIQLFSDKLNTKQSHEKDDDNDDEYDSEKDTKAKAKSAKDLRKFHDLLVKLWINAPNCMNAIIGLLNEELISNEEDLRILATETISKMLTHNGFINRNHEVYLSWLKKILDN
;
A
#
# COMPACT_ATOMS: atom_id res chain seq x y z
N MET A 1 11.63 48.46 -43.82
CA MET A 1 10.32 47.81 -44.09
C MET A 1 10.11 46.69 -43.08
N ALA A 2 9.47 47.00 -41.95
CA ALA A 2 9.21 46.05 -40.88
C ALA A 2 7.96 45.20 -41.20
N ARG A 3 8.13 43.88 -41.37
CA ARG A 3 7.02 42.92 -41.50
C ARG A 3 6.35 42.73 -40.14
N HIS A 4 5.13 43.23 -39.99
CA HIS A 4 4.24 42.89 -38.87
C HIS A 4 3.84 41.41 -38.95
N ARG A 5 4.30 40.60 -37.99
CA ARG A 5 3.70 39.29 -37.68
C ARG A 5 2.35 39.53 -36.99
N ARG A 6 1.25 39.12 -37.64
CA ARG A 6 -0.06 38.95 -36.99
C ARG A 6 0.10 37.94 -35.85
N LYS A 7 -0.20 38.38 -34.62
CA LYS A 7 -0.44 37.46 -33.49
C LYS A 7 -1.83 36.85 -33.71
N GLU A 8 -1.88 35.56 -34.00
CA GLU A 8 -3.11 34.79 -33.90
C GLU A 8 -3.58 34.83 -32.44
N LYS A 9 -4.77 35.39 -32.21
CA LYS A 9 -5.46 35.27 -30.92
C LYS A 9 -5.91 33.82 -30.81
N ILE A 10 -5.29 33.07 -29.92
CA ILE A 10 -5.85 31.82 -29.43
C ILE A 10 -7.09 32.21 -28.62
N GLU A 11 -8.27 32.06 -29.20
CA GLU A 11 -9.53 32.10 -28.45
C GLU A 11 -9.48 30.98 -27.41
N LYS A 12 -9.34 31.35 -26.13
CA LYS A 12 -9.60 30.41 -25.04
C LYS A 12 -11.09 30.13 -25.08
N GLU A 13 -11.47 28.86 -25.27
CA GLU A 13 -12.84 28.41 -25.06
C GLU A 13 -13.33 28.87 -23.69
N PRO A 14 -14.61 29.28 -23.56
CA PRO A 14 -15.14 29.72 -22.29
C PRO A 14 -14.99 28.61 -21.25
N PRO A 15 -14.65 28.95 -19.99
CA PRO A 15 -14.51 27.98 -18.92
C PRO A 15 -15.82 27.19 -18.76
N LYS A 16 -15.72 25.85 -18.80
CA LYS A 16 -16.88 24.97 -18.62
C LYS A 16 -17.38 25.10 -17.18
N GLN A 17 -18.60 25.58 -17.01
CA GLN A 17 -19.31 25.66 -15.73
C GLN A 17 -20.10 24.37 -15.47
N ILE A 18 -20.35 24.06 -14.21
CA ILE A 18 -21.15 22.90 -13.82
C ILE A 18 -22.63 23.22 -14.01
N THR A 19 -23.32 22.35 -14.73
CA THR A 19 -24.74 22.46 -15.08
C THR A 19 -25.62 21.48 -14.29
N PHE A 20 -25.03 20.45 -13.67
CA PHE A 20 -25.75 19.50 -12.85
C PHE A 20 -26.36 20.15 -11.59
N ASN A 21 -27.68 20.04 -11.45
CA ASN A 21 -28.44 20.58 -10.32
C ASN A 21 -29.54 19.61 -9.82
N LYS A 22 -29.35 18.30 -10.01
CA LYS A 22 -30.31 17.29 -9.54
C LYS A 22 -29.94 16.84 -8.11
N PRO A 23 -30.91 16.63 -7.20
CA PRO A 23 -30.57 16.17 -5.85
C PRO A 23 -30.10 14.72 -5.88
N ILE A 24 -28.99 14.43 -5.20
CA ILE A 24 -28.42 13.07 -5.12
C ILE A 24 -28.68 12.38 -3.78
N VAL A 25 -29.04 13.15 -2.75
CA VAL A 25 -29.35 12.62 -1.41
C VAL A 25 -30.86 12.43 -1.24
N SER A 26 -31.28 11.22 -0.89
CA SER A 26 -32.67 10.90 -0.58
C SER A 26 -33.11 11.59 0.73
N SER A 27 -34.28 12.25 0.73
CA SER A 27 -34.87 12.89 1.91
C SER A 27 -36.29 12.39 2.16
N TYR A 28 -36.84 12.62 3.36
CA TYR A 28 -38.23 12.23 3.67
C TYR A 28 -39.24 12.92 2.74
N SER A 29 -38.98 14.18 2.36
CA SER A 29 -39.83 14.95 1.46
C SER A 29 -39.63 14.61 -0.03
N LYS A 30 -38.48 14.02 -0.39
CA LYS A 30 -38.13 13.61 -1.76
C LYS A 30 -37.36 12.27 -1.69
N PRO A 31 -38.08 11.14 -1.56
CA PRO A 31 -37.43 9.84 -1.55
C PRO A 31 -36.86 9.53 -2.93
N LEU A 32 -35.61 9.07 -2.95
CA LEU A 32 -34.93 8.64 -4.18
C LEU A 32 -34.65 7.13 -4.12
N ALA A 33 -35.02 6.42 -5.19
CA ALA A 33 -34.68 5.02 -5.35
C ALA A 33 -33.21 4.85 -5.72
N SER A 34 -32.57 3.74 -5.35
CA SER A 34 -31.14 3.53 -5.64
C SER A 34 -30.79 3.62 -7.12
N LYS A 35 -31.69 3.17 -8.01
CA LYS A 35 -31.50 3.27 -9.47
C LYS A 35 -31.42 4.73 -9.94
N GLU A 36 -32.30 5.58 -9.43
CA GLU A 36 -32.33 7.02 -9.75
C GLU A 36 -31.09 7.74 -9.21
N VAL A 37 -30.61 7.36 -8.01
CA VAL A 37 -29.35 7.88 -7.45
C VAL A 37 -28.16 7.50 -8.33
N VAL A 38 -28.10 6.25 -8.80
CA VAL A 38 -27.05 5.77 -9.73
C VAL A 38 -27.07 6.57 -11.03
N GLU A 39 -28.24 6.75 -11.66
CA GLU A 39 -28.37 7.52 -12.90
C GLU A 39 -27.88 8.98 -12.73
N ARG A 40 -28.25 9.63 -11.62
CA ARG A 40 -27.83 11.00 -11.32
C ARG A 40 -26.35 11.13 -10.99
N LEU A 41 -25.78 10.20 -10.22
CA LEU A 41 -24.34 10.19 -9.93
C LEU A 41 -23.52 9.96 -11.21
N PHE A 42 -24.02 9.14 -12.14
CA PHE A 42 -23.36 8.92 -13.42
C PHE A 42 -23.37 10.17 -14.31
N GLU A 43 -24.49 10.91 -14.35
CA GLU A 43 -24.53 12.22 -15.01
C GLU A 43 -23.55 13.21 -14.39
N LEU A 44 -23.51 13.30 -13.06
CA LEU A 44 -22.57 14.17 -12.34
C LEU A 44 -21.11 13.79 -12.64
N HIS A 45 -20.76 12.52 -12.55
CA HIS A 45 -19.40 12.05 -12.85
C HIS A 45 -18.98 12.34 -14.30
N LYS A 46 -19.87 12.16 -15.28
CA LYS A 46 -19.60 12.52 -16.68
C LYS A 46 -19.28 14.00 -16.85
N GLU A 47 -19.99 14.86 -16.12
CA GLU A 47 -19.71 16.28 -16.15
C GLU A 47 -18.36 16.59 -15.49
N LEU A 48 -18.13 16.10 -14.26
CA LEU A 48 -16.90 16.34 -13.49
C LEU A 48 -15.63 15.84 -14.19
N SER A 49 -15.67 14.64 -14.76
CA SER A 49 -14.54 14.04 -15.49
C SER A 49 -14.17 14.85 -16.73
N SER A 50 -15.13 15.54 -17.37
CA SER A 50 -14.90 16.37 -18.55
C SER A 50 -14.25 17.73 -18.26
N LEU A 51 -14.16 18.11 -16.99
CA LEU A 51 -13.56 19.36 -16.54
C LEU A 51 -12.05 19.19 -16.37
N GLU A 52 -11.28 20.10 -16.97
CA GLU A 52 -9.82 20.16 -16.78
C GLU A 52 -9.44 21.00 -15.56
N SER A 53 -10.18 22.07 -15.29
CA SER A 53 -9.96 22.99 -14.17
C SER A 53 -11.24 23.72 -13.78
N LEU A 54 -11.29 24.25 -12.56
CA LEU A 54 -12.40 25.10 -12.09
C LEU A 54 -11.89 26.52 -11.82
N GLU A 55 -12.54 27.51 -12.41
CA GLU A 55 -12.27 28.92 -12.09
C GLU A 55 -12.92 29.34 -10.75
N ASP A 56 -14.14 28.86 -10.49
CA ASP A 56 -14.84 29.06 -9.22
C ASP A 56 -15.17 27.71 -8.57
N THR A 57 -14.68 27.52 -7.35
CA THR A 57 -14.93 26.31 -6.55
C THR A 57 -16.21 26.40 -5.72
N SER A 58 -16.86 27.57 -5.70
CA SER A 58 -18.06 27.83 -4.90
C SER A 58 -19.25 26.96 -5.32
N GLU A 59 -19.39 26.70 -6.63
CA GLU A 59 -20.45 25.88 -7.23
C GLU A 59 -20.39 24.41 -6.79
N LEU A 60 -19.19 23.91 -6.44
CA LEU A 60 -19.01 22.54 -5.98
C LEU A 60 -19.26 22.33 -4.49
N LYS A 61 -19.33 23.40 -3.68
CA LYS A 61 -19.54 23.25 -2.23
C LYS A 61 -20.82 22.50 -1.87
N PRO A 62 -21.98 22.74 -2.51
CA PRO A 62 -23.19 21.95 -2.27
C PRO A 62 -23.01 20.49 -2.67
N ILE A 63 -22.37 20.23 -3.81
CA ILE A 63 -22.11 18.87 -4.31
C ILE A 63 -21.19 18.10 -3.37
N ILE A 64 -20.11 18.73 -2.89
CA ILE A 64 -19.18 18.17 -1.89
C ILE A 64 -19.90 17.79 -0.60
N LYS A 65 -20.81 18.65 -0.13
CA LYS A 65 -21.62 18.40 1.06
C LYS A 65 -22.55 17.19 0.85
N ASP A 66 -23.14 17.06 -0.34
CA ASP A 66 -24.03 15.95 -0.67
C ASP A 66 -23.25 14.64 -0.85
N LEU A 67 -22.10 14.65 -1.54
CA LEU A 67 -21.22 13.49 -1.73
C LEU A 67 -20.68 12.92 -0.42
N THR A 68 -20.50 13.76 0.61
CA THR A 68 -20.06 13.33 1.95
C THR A 68 -21.21 12.94 2.88
N ASN A 69 -22.45 12.94 2.38
CA ASN A 69 -23.61 12.53 3.16
C ASN A 69 -23.55 11.03 3.51
N ALA A 70 -23.86 10.69 4.77
CA ALA A 70 -23.84 9.32 5.26
C ALA A 70 -24.71 8.36 4.41
N LYS A 71 -25.85 8.83 3.88
CA LYS A 71 -26.72 7.99 3.03
C LYS A 71 -26.05 7.53 1.74
N LEU A 72 -25.09 8.30 1.22
CA LEU A 72 -24.31 7.93 0.04
C LEU A 72 -23.07 7.13 0.44
N ILE A 73 -22.28 7.67 1.37
CA ILE A 73 -21.00 7.09 1.81
C ILE A 73 -21.17 5.71 2.47
N GLU A 74 -22.26 5.49 3.20
CA GLU A 74 -22.56 4.23 3.91
C GLU A 74 -23.53 3.34 3.12
N SER A 75 -23.85 3.71 1.87
CA SER A 75 -24.75 2.94 1.01
C SER A 75 -24.25 1.50 0.82
N SER A 76 -25.15 0.53 0.84
CA SER A 76 -24.85 -0.88 0.55
C SER A 76 -24.89 -1.22 -0.96
N ASN A 77 -25.43 -0.32 -1.79
CA ASN A 77 -25.52 -0.52 -3.23
C ASN A 77 -24.16 -0.26 -3.90
N VAL A 78 -23.65 -1.24 -4.65
CA VAL A 78 -22.32 -1.18 -5.29
C VAL A 78 -22.23 -0.03 -6.30
N GLY A 79 -23.25 0.17 -7.13
CA GLY A 79 -23.27 1.26 -8.11
C GLY A 79 -23.24 2.64 -7.49
N VAL A 80 -24.00 2.84 -6.40
CA VAL A 80 -23.94 4.09 -5.64
C VAL A 80 -22.54 4.30 -5.06
N GLN A 81 -21.96 3.27 -4.43
CA GLN A 81 -20.61 3.36 -3.86
C GLN A 81 -19.56 3.71 -4.93
N SER A 82 -19.54 2.99 -6.06
CA SER A 82 -18.55 3.18 -7.11
C SER A 82 -18.66 4.57 -7.74
N LEU A 83 -19.88 5.04 -8.04
CA LEU A 83 -20.08 6.36 -8.65
C LEU A 83 -19.83 7.52 -7.69
N VAL A 84 -20.12 7.35 -6.39
CA VAL A 84 -19.71 8.32 -5.37
C VAL A 84 -18.18 8.43 -5.35
N LEU A 85 -17.45 7.31 -5.42
CA LEU A 85 -15.99 7.32 -5.46
C LEU A 85 -15.45 7.98 -6.74
N CYS A 86 -16.04 7.73 -7.92
CA CYS A 86 -15.72 8.45 -9.16
C CYS A 86 -15.88 9.97 -8.97
N CYS A 87 -17.05 10.43 -8.50
CA CYS A 87 -17.29 11.85 -8.27
C CYS A 87 -16.33 12.47 -7.25
N VAL A 88 -16.05 11.75 -6.15
CA VAL A 88 -15.14 12.22 -5.10
C VAL A 88 -13.69 12.32 -5.60
N THR A 89 -13.23 11.33 -6.38
CA THR A 89 -11.88 11.35 -6.95
C THR A 89 -11.72 12.43 -8.03
N ASP A 90 -12.76 12.68 -8.83
CA ASP A 90 -12.80 13.84 -9.74
C ASP A 90 -12.71 15.16 -8.97
N VAL A 91 -13.46 15.31 -7.87
CA VAL A 91 -13.36 16.49 -7.00
C VAL A 91 -11.96 16.64 -6.44
N LEU A 92 -11.34 15.57 -5.93
CA LEU A 92 -9.96 15.61 -5.43
C LEU A 92 -8.97 16.06 -6.51
N ARG A 93 -9.12 15.54 -7.74
CA ARG A 93 -8.32 15.94 -8.90
C ARG A 93 -8.49 17.43 -9.23
N LEU A 94 -9.72 17.92 -9.28
CA LEU A 94 -10.04 19.31 -9.65
C LEU A 94 -9.59 20.34 -8.60
N PHE A 95 -9.58 19.95 -7.32
CA PHE A 95 -9.19 20.81 -6.22
C PHE A 95 -7.69 20.74 -5.89
N ALA A 96 -6.95 19.80 -6.47
CA ALA A 96 -5.52 19.66 -6.24
C ALA A 96 -4.79 20.99 -6.51
N PRO A 97 -3.89 21.45 -5.60
CA PRO A 97 -3.35 20.71 -4.44
C PRO A 97 -4.19 20.82 -3.15
N ASN A 98 -5.26 21.61 -3.12
CA ASN A 98 -5.99 21.95 -1.89
C ASN A 98 -7.19 21.00 -1.67
N CYS A 99 -7.03 19.98 -0.83
CA CYS A 99 -8.13 19.06 -0.52
C CYS A 99 -9.36 19.80 0.08
N PRO A 100 -10.57 19.63 -0.47
CA PRO A 100 -11.78 20.25 0.06
C PRO A 100 -12.42 19.46 1.21
N PHE A 101 -11.90 18.27 1.50
CA PHE A 101 -12.42 17.38 2.54
C PHE A 101 -11.57 17.48 3.80
N ASN A 102 -12.22 17.46 4.97
CA ASN A 102 -11.51 17.36 6.24
C ASN A 102 -11.08 15.92 6.56
N SER A 103 -10.25 15.74 7.59
CA SER A 103 -9.71 14.45 7.99
C SER A 103 -10.80 13.39 8.26
N THR A 104 -11.88 13.76 8.96
CA THR A 104 -13.01 12.85 9.23
C THR A 104 -13.73 12.41 7.94
N GLN A 105 -13.93 13.33 6.98
CA GLN A 105 -14.52 13.01 5.68
C GLN A 105 -13.59 12.10 4.86
N LEU A 106 -12.28 12.37 4.85
CA LEU A 106 -11.29 11.54 4.20
C LEU A 106 -11.27 10.12 4.78
N THR A 107 -11.33 9.97 6.11
CA THR A 107 -11.45 8.66 6.76
C THR A 107 -12.64 7.87 6.21
N LYS A 108 -13.81 8.51 6.08
CA LYS A 108 -15.00 7.85 5.54
C LYS A 108 -14.87 7.51 4.06
N ILE A 109 -14.28 8.39 3.24
CA ILE A 109 -14.04 8.18 1.81
C ILE A 109 -13.10 6.98 1.60
N PHE A 110 -11.96 6.92 2.29
CA PHE A 110 -11.00 5.82 2.13
C PHE A 110 -11.53 4.49 2.71
N ASN A 111 -12.37 4.54 3.76
CA ASN A 111 -13.10 3.35 4.21
C ASN A 111 -14.07 2.85 3.12
N LEU A 112 -14.75 3.77 2.43
CA LEU A 112 -15.58 3.44 1.28
C LEU A 112 -14.75 2.82 0.13
N VAL A 113 -13.55 3.35 -0.16
CA VAL A 113 -12.62 2.74 -1.13
C VAL A 113 -12.32 1.29 -0.76
N CYS A 114 -11.86 1.03 0.47
CA CYS A 114 -11.53 -0.33 0.92
C CYS A 114 -12.74 -1.28 0.87
N ARG A 115 -13.92 -0.78 1.26
CA ARG A 115 -15.17 -1.56 1.22
C ARG A 115 -15.60 -1.87 -0.21
N ASN A 116 -15.49 -0.91 -1.11
CA ASN A 116 -15.90 -1.05 -2.50
C ASN A 116 -14.97 -2.02 -3.25
N LEU A 117 -13.65 -1.97 -3.02
CA LEU A 117 -12.70 -2.92 -3.61
C LEU A 117 -12.97 -4.38 -3.20
N LYS A 118 -13.44 -4.63 -1.97
CA LYS A 118 -13.84 -5.99 -1.53
C LYS A 118 -15.04 -6.55 -2.30
N LEU A 119 -15.77 -5.72 -3.06
CA LEU A 119 -16.96 -6.12 -3.80
C LEU A 119 -16.67 -6.41 -5.27
N VAL A 120 -15.41 -6.27 -5.73
CA VAL A 120 -15.03 -6.46 -7.15
C VAL A 120 -15.47 -7.82 -7.68
N HIS A 121 -15.15 -8.90 -6.96
CA HIS A 121 -15.49 -10.29 -7.36
C HIS A 121 -16.93 -10.72 -7.09
N LYS A 122 -17.79 -9.82 -6.62
CA LYS A 122 -19.18 -10.18 -6.33
C LYS A 122 -19.91 -10.40 -7.65
N SER A 123 -20.55 -11.55 -7.83
CA SER A 123 -21.26 -11.92 -9.07
C SER A 123 -22.35 -10.93 -9.52
N SER A 124 -22.91 -10.14 -8.60
CA SER A 124 -23.89 -9.10 -8.89
C SER A 124 -23.28 -7.75 -9.31
N ASN A 125 -21.96 -7.64 -9.31
CA ASN A 125 -21.26 -6.38 -9.58
C ASN A 125 -21.15 -6.14 -11.08
N SER A 126 -21.71 -5.04 -11.56
CA SER A 126 -21.62 -4.57 -12.94
C SER A 126 -20.88 -3.24 -13.06
N PHE A 127 -20.24 -2.79 -11.98
CA PHE A 127 -19.59 -1.48 -11.86
C PHE A 127 -18.07 -1.55 -11.80
N GLN A 128 -17.46 -2.66 -12.21
CA GLN A 128 -16.00 -2.86 -12.20
C GLN A 128 -15.27 -1.76 -12.98
N ASP A 129 -15.83 -1.31 -14.10
CA ASP A 129 -15.26 -0.22 -14.91
C ASP A 129 -15.12 1.08 -14.11
N GLN A 130 -16.18 1.48 -13.38
CA GLN A 130 -16.14 2.66 -12.50
C GLN A 130 -15.15 2.46 -11.34
N GLN A 131 -14.99 1.23 -10.86
CA GLN A 131 -14.05 0.92 -9.79
C GLN A 131 -12.60 1.10 -10.24
N VAL A 132 -12.27 0.61 -11.44
CA VAL A 132 -10.95 0.82 -12.06
C VAL A 132 -10.73 2.31 -12.35
N GLU A 133 -11.75 3.02 -12.83
CA GLU A 133 -11.67 4.44 -13.17
C GLU A 133 -11.31 5.32 -11.98
N TYR A 134 -12.02 5.21 -10.84
CA TYR A 134 -11.67 6.03 -9.68
C TYR A 134 -10.28 5.69 -9.13
N LEU A 135 -9.84 4.43 -9.22
CA LEU A 135 -8.49 4.01 -8.79
C LEU A 135 -7.40 4.59 -9.70
N ASN A 136 -7.64 4.63 -11.02
CA ASN A 136 -6.75 5.28 -11.97
C ASN A 136 -6.63 6.77 -11.68
N ILE A 137 -7.73 7.46 -11.41
CA ILE A 137 -7.69 8.87 -11.02
C ILE A 137 -6.92 9.04 -9.71
N LEU A 138 -7.25 8.24 -8.68
CA LEU A 138 -6.62 8.32 -7.36
C LEU A 138 -5.10 8.09 -7.40
N SER A 139 -4.63 7.20 -8.28
CA SER A 139 -3.20 6.92 -8.48
C SER A 139 -2.51 8.02 -9.30
N THR A 140 -3.08 8.41 -10.45
CA THR A 140 -2.48 9.41 -11.36
C THR A 140 -2.49 10.83 -10.80
N SER A 141 -3.52 11.21 -10.02
CA SER A 141 -3.57 12.48 -9.30
C SER A 141 -2.74 12.47 -8.00
N ASN A 142 -2.20 11.30 -7.64
CA ASN A 142 -1.54 11.03 -6.36
C ASN A 142 -2.40 11.39 -5.14
N SER A 143 -3.72 11.51 -5.28
CA SER A 143 -4.61 11.88 -4.16
C SER A 143 -4.75 10.76 -3.13
N VAL A 144 -4.27 9.54 -3.42
CA VAL A 144 -4.21 8.44 -2.46
C VAL A 144 -3.43 8.80 -1.20
N VAL A 145 -2.42 9.68 -1.29
CA VAL A 145 -1.53 10.03 -0.15
C VAL A 145 -2.29 10.73 0.98
N LEU A 146 -3.47 11.30 0.70
CA LEU A 146 -4.37 11.87 1.70
C LEU A 146 -4.83 10.84 2.74
N ILE A 147 -4.68 9.55 2.46
CA ILE A 147 -4.90 8.48 3.46
C ILE A 147 -4.00 8.64 4.69
N CYS A 148 -2.80 9.21 4.51
CA CYS A 148 -1.85 9.47 5.59
C CYS A 148 -2.30 10.60 6.53
N GLU A 149 -3.23 11.45 6.10
CA GLU A 149 -3.76 12.60 6.85
C GLU A 149 -5.07 12.30 7.59
N THR A 150 -5.51 11.03 7.57
CA THR A 150 -6.74 10.58 8.23
C THR A 150 -6.53 10.29 9.72
N GLU A 151 -7.58 10.42 10.52
CA GLU A 151 -7.56 10.18 11.98
C GLU A 151 -7.07 8.77 12.36
N ASN A 152 -7.37 7.75 11.53
CA ASN A 152 -6.97 6.35 11.73
C ASN A 152 -6.09 5.85 10.58
N SER A 153 -5.13 6.67 10.14
CA SER A 153 -4.32 6.40 8.94
C SER A 153 -3.63 5.03 8.95
N THR A 154 -3.04 4.62 10.08
CA THR A 154 -2.36 3.32 10.19
C THR A 154 -3.28 2.13 9.89
N GLU A 155 -4.46 2.08 10.52
CA GLU A 155 -5.43 0.97 10.35
C GLU A 155 -6.02 0.96 8.93
N LEU A 156 -6.21 2.14 8.37
CA LEU A 156 -6.78 2.32 7.04
C LEU A 156 -5.78 1.92 5.94
N ILE A 157 -4.50 2.30 6.11
CA ILE A 157 -3.39 1.82 5.26
C ILE A 157 -3.28 0.31 5.36
N ASP A 158 -3.27 -0.27 6.57
CA ASP A 158 -3.22 -1.72 6.76
C ASP A 158 -4.37 -2.43 6.02
N THR A 159 -5.58 -1.87 6.09
CA THR A 159 -6.76 -2.41 5.41
C THR A 159 -6.63 -2.27 3.89
N PHE A 160 -6.14 -1.14 3.40
CA PHE A 160 -5.93 -0.91 1.97
C PHE A 160 -4.91 -1.89 1.38
N PHE A 161 -3.76 -2.07 2.06
CA PHE A 161 -2.75 -3.06 1.67
C PHE A 161 -3.28 -4.49 1.71
N GLN A 162 -4.03 -4.84 2.76
CA GLN A 162 -4.64 -6.17 2.88
C GLN A 162 -5.62 -6.45 1.72
N VAL A 163 -6.43 -5.46 1.33
CA VAL A 163 -7.36 -5.60 0.21
C VAL A 163 -6.61 -5.64 -1.12
N GLY A 164 -5.65 -4.75 -1.36
CA GLY A 164 -4.94 -4.72 -2.63
C GLY A 164 -4.10 -5.97 -2.89
N PHE A 165 -3.47 -6.55 -1.87
CA PHE A 165 -2.76 -7.83 -2.01
C PHE A 165 -3.67 -9.06 -2.17
N SER A 166 -5.01 -8.90 -2.06
CA SER A 166 -5.94 -9.99 -2.40
C SER A 166 -6.19 -10.11 -3.91
N PHE A 167 -5.79 -9.12 -4.71
CA PHE A 167 -5.84 -9.16 -6.17
C PHE A 167 -4.60 -9.85 -6.71
N ASP A 168 -4.77 -10.75 -7.66
CA ASP A 168 -3.67 -11.46 -8.31
C ASP A 168 -3.98 -11.65 -9.80
N ALA A 169 -3.10 -11.14 -10.66
CA ALA A 169 -3.28 -11.25 -12.12
C ALA A 169 -3.32 -12.72 -12.61
N SER A 170 -2.82 -13.67 -11.83
CA SER A 170 -2.93 -15.11 -12.14
C SER A 170 -4.32 -15.69 -11.83
N ASN A 171 -5.14 -15.02 -11.02
CA ASN A 171 -6.48 -15.47 -10.65
C ASN A 171 -7.53 -15.10 -11.71
N SER A 172 -7.46 -13.91 -12.30
CA SER A 172 -8.42 -13.47 -13.33
C SER A 172 -7.92 -12.29 -14.17
N ASP A 173 -8.42 -12.18 -15.41
CA ASP A 173 -8.21 -11.01 -16.27
C ASP A 173 -8.78 -9.72 -15.66
N ASP A 174 -9.85 -9.84 -14.87
CA ASP A 174 -10.43 -8.72 -14.14
C ASP A 174 -9.41 -8.15 -13.13
N ASP A 175 -8.72 -9.01 -12.36
CA ASP A 175 -7.71 -8.58 -11.38
C ASP A 175 -6.54 -7.84 -12.01
N ALA A 176 -6.12 -8.24 -13.22
CA ALA A 176 -5.05 -7.58 -13.93
C ALA A 176 -5.34 -6.08 -14.15
N ARG A 177 -6.61 -5.70 -14.37
CA ARG A 177 -7.02 -4.30 -14.56
C ARG A 177 -6.93 -3.46 -13.28
N PHE A 178 -7.04 -4.09 -12.11
CA PHE A 178 -6.94 -3.43 -10.82
C PHE A 178 -5.52 -3.35 -10.30
N LEU A 179 -4.66 -4.31 -10.68
CA LEU A 179 -3.35 -4.47 -10.09
C LEU A 179 -2.45 -3.25 -10.32
N GLU A 180 -2.38 -2.73 -11.55
CA GLU A 180 -1.54 -1.57 -11.87
C GLU A 180 -1.89 -0.32 -11.02
N PRO A 181 -3.14 0.18 -10.99
CA PRO A 181 -3.45 1.35 -10.18
C PRO A 181 -3.35 1.10 -8.67
N ILE A 182 -3.58 -0.13 -8.20
CA ILE A 182 -3.37 -0.51 -6.79
C ILE A 182 -1.88 -0.44 -6.44
N VAL A 183 -1.00 -0.98 -7.28
CA VAL A 183 0.46 -0.96 -7.05
C VAL A 183 0.99 0.48 -7.06
N ASN A 184 0.50 1.31 -7.99
CA ASN A 184 0.84 2.74 -8.01
C ASN A 184 0.39 3.43 -6.72
N CYS A 185 -0.82 3.14 -6.25
CA CYS A 185 -1.32 3.63 -4.98
C CYS A 185 -0.45 3.17 -3.79
N PHE A 186 -0.06 1.89 -3.75
CA PHE A 186 0.85 1.36 -2.73
C PHE A 186 2.17 2.11 -2.74
N ASN A 187 2.77 2.34 -3.91
CA ASN A 187 4.05 3.04 -4.00
C ASN A 187 3.94 4.47 -3.48
N SER A 188 2.90 5.21 -3.89
CA SER A 188 2.63 6.56 -3.39
C SER A 188 2.46 6.61 -1.88
N ILE A 189 1.69 5.68 -1.29
CA ILE A 189 1.52 5.60 0.16
C ILE A 189 2.85 5.28 0.85
N VAL A 190 3.59 4.28 0.36
CA VAL A 190 4.89 3.90 0.93
C VAL A 190 5.87 5.06 0.86
N ALA A 191 5.91 5.81 -0.24
CA ALA A 191 6.79 6.96 -0.40
C ALA A 191 6.44 8.08 0.59
N SER A 192 5.15 8.41 0.74
CA SER A 192 4.66 9.53 1.55
C SER A 192 4.53 9.22 3.05
N ALA A 193 4.29 7.98 3.45
CA ALA A 193 4.11 7.63 4.86
C ALA A 193 5.41 7.83 5.66
N ASN A 194 5.30 8.44 6.85
CA ASN A 194 6.44 8.64 7.75
C ASN A 194 7.03 7.30 8.23
N SER A 195 6.15 6.36 8.58
CA SER A 195 6.49 5.00 8.98
C SER A 195 5.39 4.05 8.52
N LEU A 196 5.74 2.77 8.35
CA LEU A 196 4.79 1.71 8.05
C LEU A 196 4.58 0.88 9.31
N SER A 197 3.36 0.40 9.53
CA SER A 197 3.06 -0.51 10.62
C SER A 197 3.73 -1.88 10.41
N SER A 198 3.94 -2.65 11.48
CA SER A 198 4.42 -4.03 11.36
C SER A 198 3.48 -4.91 10.54
N LYS A 199 2.17 -4.62 10.55
CA LYS A 199 1.18 -5.35 9.75
C LYS A 199 1.38 -5.07 8.25
N THR A 200 1.50 -3.79 7.86
CA THR A 200 1.77 -3.42 6.46
C THR A 200 3.12 -3.97 5.99
N LEU A 201 4.17 -3.87 6.80
CA LEU A 201 5.48 -4.46 6.47
C LEU A 201 5.39 -5.97 6.26
N ASN A 202 4.67 -6.70 7.13
CA ASN A 202 4.47 -8.14 6.96
C ASN A 202 3.68 -8.49 5.70
N LEU A 203 2.65 -7.71 5.35
CA LEU A 203 1.91 -7.89 4.10
C LEU A 203 2.82 -7.75 2.88
N ILE A 204 3.75 -6.78 2.90
CA ILE A 204 4.71 -6.57 1.81
C ILE A 204 5.76 -7.69 1.79
N PHE A 205 6.43 -7.96 2.91
CA PHE A 205 7.54 -8.92 2.95
C PHE A 205 7.12 -10.37 2.72
N TYR A 206 5.92 -10.76 3.13
CA TYR A 206 5.44 -12.14 3.01
C TYR A 206 4.31 -12.30 1.98
N SER A 207 4.16 -11.32 1.08
CA SER A 207 3.18 -11.37 0.00
C SER A 207 3.40 -12.59 -0.90
N PRO A 208 2.33 -13.26 -1.38
CA PRO A 208 2.42 -14.21 -2.49
C PRO A 208 2.98 -13.57 -3.78
N LEU A 209 2.75 -12.26 -3.96
CA LEU A 209 3.22 -11.45 -5.09
C LEU A 209 4.59 -10.83 -4.82
N PHE A 210 5.47 -11.56 -4.12
CA PHE A 210 6.73 -11.00 -3.67
C PHE A 210 7.63 -10.57 -4.84
N ASP A 211 7.82 -11.46 -5.81
CA ASP A 211 8.77 -11.26 -6.93
C ASP A 211 8.30 -10.19 -7.93
N THR A 212 7.05 -9.72 -7.81
CA THR A 212 6.46 -8.68 -8.65
C THR A 212 6.19 -7.41 -7.83
N VAL A 213 5.07 -7.38 -7.12
CA VAL A 213 4.58 -6.18 -6.41
C VAL A 213 5.51 -5.78 -5.28
N SER A 214 5.84 -6.71 -4.37
CA SER A 214 6.66 -6.34 -3.21
C SER A 214 8.08 -5.96 -3.61
N ALA A 215 8.69 -6.70 -4.54
CA ALA A 215 10.01 -6.38 -5.08
C ALA A 215 10.03 -4.98 -5.69
N PHE A 216 9.01 -4.61 -6.48
CA PHE A 216 8.88 -3.26 -7.03
C PHE A 216 8.82 -2.20 -5.91
N LEU A 217 7.90 -2.36 -4.96
CA LEU A 217 7.74 -1.39 -3.85
C LEU A 217 9.03 -1.22 -3.04
N ILE A 218 9.74 -2.32 -2.78
CA ILE A 218 10.98 -2.32 -2.00
C ILE A 218 12.10 -1.64 -2.77
N ASN A 219 12.26 -1.92 -4.06
CA ASN A 219 13.29 -1.28 -4.89
C ASN A 219 13.06 0.23 -5.01
N GLU A 220 11.82 0.66 -5.26
CA GLU A 220 11.47 2.09 -5.34
C GLU A 220 11.68 2.83 -4.01
N ASN A 221 11.52 2.14 -2.88
CA ASN A 221 11.61 2.72 -1.54
C ASN A 221 12.77 2.14 -0.71
N THR A 222 13.90 1.82 -1.38
CA THR A 222 15.03 1.06 -0.83
C THR A 222 15.48 1.55 0.55
N ALA A 223 15.66 2.87 0.74
CA ALA A 223 16.14 3.42 2.01
C ALA A 223 15.15 3.21 3.18
N LYS A 224 13.84 3.28 2.91
CA LYS A 224 12.80 3.09 3.93
C LYS A 224 12.74 1.63 4.35
N PHE A 225 12.74 0.71 3.39
CA PHE A 225 12.75 -0.72 3.68
C PHE A 225 14.05 -1.19 4.31
N SER A 226 15.21 -0.64 3.94
CA SER A 226 16.48 -0.97 4.60
C SER A 226 16.44 -0.65 6.10
N ARG A 227 15.90 0.52 6.48
CA ARG A 227 15.70 0.88 7.90
C ARG A 227 14.73 -0.05 8.61
N SER A 228 13.59 -0.35 8.00
CA SER A 228 12.61 -1.29 8.56
C SER A 228 13.18 -2.70 8.73
N LEU A 229 14.01 -3.16 7.78
CA LEU A 229 14.67 -4.46 7.86
C LEU A 229 15.71 -4.51 8.98
N ILE A 230 16.49 -3.45 9.19
CA ILE A 230 17.46 -3.39 10.30
C ILE A 230 16.72 -3.49 11.64
N GLN A 231 15.61 -2.75 11.79
CA GLN A 231 14.79 -2.84 13.00
C GLN A 231 14.24 -4.26 13.20
N LEU A 232 13.69 -4.86 12.14
CA LEU A 232 13.14 -6.21 12.19
C LEU A 232 14.21 -7.26 12.53
N PHE A 233 15.42 -7.12 11.99
CA PHE A 233 16.56 -8.00 12.28
C PHE A 233 16.89 -7.96 13.79
N SER A 234 17.06 -6.75 14.34
CA SER A 234 17.30 -6.54 15.77
C SER A 234 16.19 -7.12 16.65
N ASP A 235 14.92 -6.90 16.28
CA ASP A 235 13.77 -7.42 17.05
C ASP A 235 13.75 -8.96 17.07
N LYS A 236 14.09 -9.61 15.94
CA LYS A 236 14.15 -11.07 15.84
C LYS A 236 15.28 -11.66 16.67
N LEU A 237 16.45 -11.03 16.68
CA LEU A 237 17.57 -11.46 17.53
C LEU A 237 17.28 -11.27 19.02
N ASN A 238 16.71 -10.13 19.42
CA ASN A 238 16.38 -9.87 20.82
C ASN A 238 15.32 -10.84 21.37
N THR A 239 14.34 -11.23 20.53
CA THR A 239 13.31 -12.21 20.91
C THR A 239 13.90 -13.60 21.14
N LYS A 240 14.99 -13.96 20.44
CA LYS A 240 15.71 -15.21 20.71
C LYS A 240 16.42 -15.14 22.08
N GLN A 241 17.17 -14.06 22.32
CA GLN A 241 17.95 -13.89 23.54
C GLN A 241 17.11 -13.76 24.82
N SER A 242 15.91 -13.17 24.75
CA SER A 242 15.03 -13.07 25.93
C SER A 242 14.61 -14.44 26.44
N HIS A 243 14.32 -15.39 25.54
CA HIS A 243 13.90 -16.74 25.93
C HIS A 243 15.06 -17.63 26.41
N GLU A 244 16.31 -17.22 26.21
CA GLU A 244 17.51 -17.94 26.71
C GLU A 244 17.88 -17.52 28.14
N LYS A 245 17.63 -16.26 28.53
CA LYS A 245 17.97 -15.74 29.87
C LYS A 245 16.99 -16.11 30.98
N ASP A 246 15.75 -16.45 30.63
CA ASP A 246 14.73 -16.87 31.60
C ASP A 246 14.99 -18.30 32.15
N ASP A 247 15.96 -19.04 31.57
CA ASP A 247 16.35 -20.40 31.98
C ASP A 247 17.22 -20.42 33.26
N ASP A 248 17.82 -19.28 33.65
CA ASP A 248 18.71 -19.19 34.82
C ASP A 248 17.97 -18.89 36.14
N ASN A 249 16.65 -18.66 36.10
CA ASN A 249 15.82 -18.48 37.29
C ASN A 249 15.07 -19.78 37.62
N ASP A 250 15.59 -20.51 38.60
CA ASP A 250 15.06 -21.74 39.22
C ASP A 250 13.68 -21.56 39.89
N ASP A 251 12.65 -21.15 39.15
CA ASP A 251 11.26 -21.27 39.60
C ASP A 251 10.55 -22.38 38.81
N GLU A 252 9.93 -23.30 39.55
CA GLU A 252 9.17 -24.48 39.10
C GLU A 252 7.95 -24.07 38.24
N TYR A 253 8.20 -23.59 37.02
CA TYR A 253 7.21 -23.18 36.03
C TYR A 253 7.17 -24.14 34.82
N ASP A 254 6.03 -24.12 34.13
CA ASP A 254 5.54 -25.08 33.14
C ASP A 254 6.49 -25.30 31.93
N SER A 255 7.46 -26.22 32.06
CA SER A 255 8.51 -26.52 31.07
C SER A 255 8.03 -26.76 29.62
N GLU A 256 6.77 -27.18 29.44
CA GLU A 256 6.16 -27.35 28.11
C GLU A 256 5.88 -26.02 27.39
N LYS A 257 5.57 -24.95 28.12
CA LYS A 257 5.28 -23.64 27.53
C LYS A 257 6.56 -22.97 27.05
N ASP A 258 7.64 -23.08 27.81
CA ASP A 258 8.93 -22.47 27.45
C ASP A 258 9.60 -23.19 26.28
N THR A 259 9.52 -24.52 26.22
CA THR A 259 9.97 -25.27 25.03
C THR A 259 9.17 -24.89 23.78
N LYS A 260 7.85 -24.70 23.89
CA LYS A 260 7.02 -24.23 22.76
C LYS A 260 7.37 -22.79 22.34
N ALA A 261 7.69 -21.90 23.28
CA ALA A 261 8.09 -20.52 23.00
C ALA A 261 9.46 -20.46 22.30
N LYS A 262 10.46 -21.19 22.81
CA LYS A 262 11.80 -21.32 22.20
C LYS A 262 11.70 -21.86 20.76
N ALA A 263 10.95 -22.94 20.56
CA ALA A 263 10.73 -23.53 19.23
C ALA A 263 10.04 -22.55 18.26
N LYS A 264 9.09 -21.74 18.76
CA LYS A 264 8.44 -20.70 17.96
C LYS A 264 9.41 -19.58 17.57
N SER A 265 10.23 -19.10 18.49
CA SER A 265 11.23 -18.05 18.24
C SER A 265 12.25 -18.50 17.18
N ALA A 266 12.79 -19.72 17.31
CA ALA A 266 13.69 -20.30 16.31
C ALA A 266 13.02 -20.45 14.93
N LYS A 267 11.77 -20.88 14.88
CA LYS A 267 10.99 -20.98 13.63
C LYS A 267 10.77 -19.62 12.98
N ASP A 268 10.48 -18.60 13.78
CA ASP A 268 10.25 -17.24 13.28
C ASP A 268 11.55 -16.60 12.79
N LEU A 269 12.69 -16.86 13.43
CA LEU A 269 14.01 -16.44 12.96
C LEU A 269 14.37 -17.12 11.62
N ARG A 270 14.11 -18.43 11.49
CA ARG A 270 14.37 -19.14 10.23
C ARG A 270 13.53 -18.61 9.07
N LYS A 271 12.25 -18.32 9.30
CA LYS A 271 11.38 -17.67 8.30
C LYS A 271 11.91 -16.30 7.89
N PHE A 272 12.45 -15.54 8.85
CA PHE A 272 13.06 -14.25 8.56
C PHE A 272 14.32 -14.41 7.70
N HIS A 273 15.17 -15.41 7.97
CA HIS A 273 16.32 -15.73 7.12
C HIS A 273 15.93 -16.15 5.70
N ASP A 274 14.85 -16.92 5.55
CA ASP A 274 14.32 -17.25 4.22
C ASP A 274 13.81 -15.98 3.49
N LEU A 275 13.23 -15.02 4.21
CA LEU A 275 12.89 -13.70 3.65
C LEU A 275 14.15 -12.93 3.21
N LEU A 276 15.23 -12.96 3.99
CA LEU A 276 16.50 -12.31 3.61
C LEU A 276 17.04 -12.84 2.27
N VAL A 277 16.95 -14.15 2.05
CA VAL A 277 17.31 -14.77 0.77
C VAL A 277 16.42 -14.25 -0.36
N LYS A 278 15.11 -14.20 -0.17
CA LYS A 278 14.18 -13.64 -1.19
C LYS A 278 14.47 -12.17 -1.50
N LEU A 279 14.78 -11.37 -0.48
CA LEU A 279 15.16 -9.96 -0.62
C LEU A 279 16.48 -9.83 -1.39
N TRP A 280 17.47 -10.67 -1.12
CA TRP A 280 18.71 -10.67 -1.87
C TRP A 280 18.49 -10.92 -3.38
N ILE A 281 17.59 -11.85 -3.72
CA ILE A 281 17.29 -12.21 -5.10
C ILE A 281 16.57 -11.08 -5.83
N ASN A 282 15.55 -10.47 -5.20
CA ASN A 282 14.63 -9.56 -5.89
C ASN A 282 14.87 -8.07 -5.61
N ALA A 283 15.49 -7.73 -4.48
CA ALA A 283 15.72 -6.35 -4.03
C ALA A 283 17.05 -6.20 -3.26
N PRO A 284 18.20 -6.58 -3.83
CA PRO A 284 19.48 -6.66 -3.11
C PRO A 284 19.95 -5.32 -2.52
N ASN A 285 19.49 -4.19 -3.06
CA ASN A 285 19.97 -2.87 -2.64
C ASN A 285 19.50 -2.49 -1.22
N CYS A 286 18.38 -3.04 -0.73
CA CYS A 286 17.90 -2.78 0.63
C CYS A 286 18.67 -3.59 1.69
N MET A 287 19.46 -4.59 1.26
CA MET A 287 20.13 -5.57 2.11
C MET A 287 21.54 -5.17 2.56
N ASN A 288 22.12 -4.08 2.05
CA ASN A 288 23.53 -3.74 2.30
C ASN A 288 23.91 -3.74 3.80
N ALA A 289 23.09 -3.13 4.66
CA ALA A 289 23.32 -3.14 6.11
C ALA A 289 23.08 -4.53 6.73
N ILE A 290 22.09 -5.27 6.23
CA ILE A 290 21.76 -6.62 6.70
C ILE A 290 22.88 -7.62 6.42
N ILE A 291 23.61 -7.45 5.31
CA ILE A 291 24.78 -8.29 5.02
C ILE A 291 25.85 -8.15 6.10
N GLY A 292 26.06 -6.95 6.64
CA GLY A 292 26.95 -6.72 7.79
C GLY A 292 26.47 -7.48 9.03
N LEU A 293 25.17 -7.39 9.34
CA LEU A 293 24.58 -8.09 10.49
C LEU A 293 24.63 -9.62 10.34
N LEU A 294 24.44 -10.15 9.13
CA LEU A 294 24.62 -11.58 8.85
C LEU A 294 26.07 -12.03 9.07
N ASN A 295 27.05 -11.17 8.77
CA ASN A 295 28.45 -11.46 9.07
C ASN A 295 28.73 -11.45 10.57
N GLU A 296 28.04 -10.61 11.36
CA GLU A 296 28.11 -10.65 12.82
C GLU A 296 27.50 -11.94 13.37
N GLU A 297 26.33 -12.38 12.88
CA GLU A 297 25.76 -13.67 13.24
C GLU A 297 26.68 -14.84 12.88
N LEU A 298 27.33 -14.77 11.72
CA LEU A 298 28.28 -15.79 11.26
C LEU A 298 29.45 -15.97 12.23
N ILE A 299 29.85 -14.93 12.95
CA ILE A 299 30.97 -14.94 13.92
C ILE A 299 30.43 -14.96 15.37
N SER A 300 29.12 -15.17 15.55
CA SER A 300 28.48 -15.22 16.87
C SER A 300 29.00 -16.39 17.73
N ASN A 301 28.95 -16.22 19.05
CA ASN A 301 29.25 -17.31 20.00
C ASN A 301 28.18 -18.42 19.96
N GLU A 302 26.97 -18.09 19.50
CA GLU A 302 25.84 -19.02 19.40
C GLU A 302 25.95 -19.92 18.16
N GLU A 303 26.11 -21.23 18.35
CA GLU A 303 26.24 -22.22 17.27
C GLU A 303 25.05 -22.18 16.31
N ASP A 304 23.83 -22.14 16.84
CA ASP A 304 22.60 -22.09 16.04
C ASP A 304 22.54 -20.86 15.12
N LEU A 305 23.05 -19.71 15.57
CA LEU A 305 23.11 -18.50 14.74
C LEU A 305 24.17 -18.64 13.64
N ARG A 306 25.34 -19.21 13.97
CA ARG A 306 26.38 -19.48 12.97
C ARG A 306 25.89 -20.44 11.88
N ILE A 307 25.21 -21.52 12.26
CA ILE A 307 24.62 -22.48 11.30
C ILE A 307 23.61 -21.78 10.42
N LEU A 308 22.65 -21.05 11.02
CA LEU A 308 21.58 -20.39 10.28
C LEU A 308 22.12 -19.30 9.33
N ALA A 309 23.08 -18.48 9.76
CA ALA A 309 23.74 -17.49 8.91
C ALA A 309 24.52 -18.15 7.77
N THR A 310 25.21 -19.26 8.04
CA THR A 310 25.95 -20.04 7.03
C THR A 310 25.01 -20.60 5.96
N GLU A 311 23.85 -21.16 6.36
CA GLU A 311 22.81 -21.62 5.44
C GLU A 311 22.26 -20.47 4.58
N THR A 312 21.95 -19.33 5.21
CA THR A 312 21.41 -18.15 4.51
C THR A 312 22.36 -17.60 3.47
N ILE A 313 23.63 -17.39 3.84
CA ILE A 313 24.66 -16.88 2.90
C ILE A 313 24.89 -17.90 1.78
N SER A 314 24.90 -19.20 2.08
CA SER A 314 25.02 -20.25 1.06
C SER A 314 23.89 -20.17 0.02
N LYS A 315 22.64 -19.98 0.47
CA LYS A 315 21.48 -19.75 -0.42
C LYS A 315 21.58 -18.45 -1.21
N MET A 316 22.24 -17.41 -0.69
CA MET A 316 22.44 -16.14 -1.43
C MET A 316 23.55 -16.27 -2.48
N LEU A 317 24.59 -17.07 -2.21
CA LEU A 317 25.73 -17.30 -3.11
C LEU A 317 25.34 -18.03 -4.41
N THR A 318 24.24 -18.78 -4.41
CA THR A 318 23.71 -19.42 -5.62
C THR A 318 23.18 -18.39 -6.63
N HIS A 319 23.03 -17.13 -6.22
CA HIS A 319 22.56 -16.03 -7.06
C HIS A 319 23.70 -15.06 -7.42
N ASN A 320 23.66 -14.57 -8.67
CA ASN A 320 24.73 -13.76 -9.24
C ASN A 320 24.99 -12.46 -8.46
N GLY A 321 26.26 -12.12 -8.31
CA GLY A 321 26.69 -10.82 -7.80
C GLY A 321 26.96 -10.75 -6.30
N PHE A 322 26.67 -11.80 -5.50
CA PHE A 322 26.96 -11.78 -4.06
C PHE A 322 28.46 -11.64 -3.78
N ILE A 323 29.28 -12.51 -4.39
CA ILE A 323 30.74 -12.53 -4.17
C ILE A 323 31.38 -11.18 -4.52
N ASN A 324 30.94 -10.56 -5.62
CA ASN A 324 31.49 -9.28 -6.08
C ASN A 324 31.08 -8.11 -5.17
N ARG A 325 29.87 -8.13 -4.61
CA ARG A 325 29.33 -7.06 -3.75
C ARG A 325 29.78 -7.21 -2.29
N ASN A 326 29.95 -8.44 -1.82
CA ASN A 326 30.10 -8.79 -0.41
C ASN A 326 31.33 -9.69 -0.20
N HIS A 327 32.48 -9.33 -0.78
CA HIS A 327 33.66 -10.18 -0.80
C HIS A 327 34.15 -10.56 0.61
N GLU A 328 34.16 -9.60 1.54
CA GLU A 328 34.60 -9.85 2.93
C GLU A 328 33.72 -10.89 3.63
N VAL A 329 32.40 -10.79 3.48
CA VAL A 329 31.45 -11.75 4.06
C VAL A 329 31.59 -13.13 3.43
N TYR A 330 31.87 -13.20 2.12
CA TYR A 330 32.19 -14.46 1.46
C TYR A 330 33.45 -15.12 2.03
N LEU A 331 34.51 -14.35 2.31
CA LEU A 331 35.72 -14.87 2.95
C LEU A 331 35.45 -15.36 4.38
N SER A 332 34.61 -14.65 5.16
CA SER A 332 34.17 -15.12 6.47
C SER A 332 33.39 -16.44 6.37
N TRP A 333 32.52 -16.57 5.37
CA TRP A 333 31.74 -17.77 5.12
C TRP A 333 32.61 -18.98 4.78
N LEU A 334 33.64 -18.80 3.94
CA LEU A 334 34.60 -19.89 3.64
C LEU A 334 35.31 -20.42 4.88
N LYS A 335 35.58 -19.56 5.88
CA LYS A 335 36.23 -19.98 7.13
C LYS A 335 35.36 -20.85 8.03
N LYS A 336 34.05 -20.94 7.77
CA LYS A 336 33.14 -21.81 8.54
C LYS A 336 33.44 -23.31 8.40
N ILE A 337 34.24 -23.72 7.40
CA ILE A 337 34.76 -25.09 7.33
C ILE A 337 35.70 -25.44 8.49
N LEU A 338 36.19 -24.42 9.22
CA LEU A 338 37.07 -24.52 10.38
C LEU A 338 36.33 -24.13 11.69
N ASP A 339 35.00 -24.01 11.64
CA ASP A 339 34.20 -23.74 12.85
C ASP A 339 34.26 -24.96 13.78
N ASN A 340 34.41 -24.71 15.09
CA ASN A 340 34.60 -25.74 16.11
C ASN A 340 33.40 -25.83 17.04
#